data_AF-A0A4U7C1C0-F1
#
_entry.id   AF-A0A4U7C1C0-F1
#
_cell.length_a   1.000
_cell.length_b   1.000
_cell.length_c   1.000
_cell.angle_alpha   90.00
_cell.angle_beta   90.00
_cell.angle_gamma   90.00
#
_symmetry.space_group_name_H-M   'P 1'
#
loop_
_entity.id
_entity.type
_entity.pdbx_description
1 polymer ?
#
loop_
_entity_poly.entity_id
_entity_poly.type
_entity_poly.pdbx_seq_one_letter_code
_entity_poly.pdbx_strand_id
1 'polypeptide(L)'
;MNIKTAFQDSERAVSPVIGVILMVAITVILAAVIGTFVLGLGDSIGSSATAGISVEGEGTDSATVTLSNLGTAEEVILRSNTTDTSFSGSGETLTAVGNSTTITTTSDATISVVAVDEEEEETLLRSFKVTAP
;
A
#
# COMPACT_ATOMS: atom_id res chain seq x y z
N MET A 1 -14.17 67.52 -17.12
CA MET A 1 -13.17 66.48 -16.81
C MET A 1 -13.35 65.34 -17.81
N ASN A 2 -12.31 65.02 -18.58
CA ASN A 2 -12.35 64.01 -19.64
C ASN A 2 -12.14 62.61 -19.05
N ILE A 3 -13.22 61.87 -18.83
CA ILE A 3 -13.20 60.49 -18.31
C ILE A 3 -12.67 59.48 -19.35
N LYS A 4 -12.64 59.84 -20.64
CA LYS A 4 -12.16 58.98 -21.73
C LYS A 4 -10.65 58.69 -21.69
N THR A 5 -9.86 59.55 -21.06
CA THR A 5 -8.39 59.39 -21.05
C THR A 5 -7.92 58.46 -19.92
N ALA A 6 -8.70 58.32 -18.83
CA ALA A 6 -8.32 57.47 -17.69
C ALA A 6 -8.46 55.95 -17.98
N PHE A 7 -9.38 55.57 -18.87
CA PHE A 7 -9.59 54.16 -19.25
C PHE A 7 -8.69 53.69 -20.40
N GLN A 8 -8.06 54.59 -21.16
CA GLN A 8 -7.18 54.24 -22.28
C GLN A 8 -5.73 53.93 -21.85
N ASP A 9 -5.28 54.44 -20.70
CA ASP A 9 -3.92 54.18 -20.20
C ASP A 9 -3.77 52.85 -19.44
N SER A 10 -4.89 52.18 -19.14
CA SER A 10 -4.90 50.92 -18.35
C SER A 10 -4.98 49.66 -19.22
N GLU A 11 -5.12 49.79 -20.54
CA GLU A 11 -5.32 48.66 -21.46
C GLU A 11 -4.02 48.31 -22.20
N ARG A 12 -2.98 47.97 -21.43
CA ARG A 12 -1.83 47.23 -21.97
C ARG A 12 -2.27 45.78 -22.23
N ALA A 13 -3.06 45.59 -23.28
CA ALA A 13 -3.27 44.28 -23.85
C ALA A 13 -1.90 43.68 -24.22
N VAL A 14 -1.61 42.50 -23.68
CA VAL A 14 -0.42 41.72 -24.08
C VAL A 14 -0.38 41.62 -25.61
N SER A 15 0.81 41.81 -26.20
CA SER A 15 0.94 41.70 -27.65
C SER A 15 0.50 40.28 -28.10
N PRO A 16 -0.10 40.12 -29.29
CA PRO A 16 -0.61 38.82 -29.73
C PRO A 16 0.42 37.68 -29.62
N VAL A 17 1.70 37.98 -29.86
CA VAL A 17 2.78 36.99 -29.77
C VAL A 17 3.16 36.69 -28.31
N ILE A 18 3.24 37.72 -27.46
CA ILE A 18 3.60 37.53 -26.05
C ILE A 18 2.45 36.85 -25.30
N GLY A 19 1.20 37.16 -25.64
CA GLY A 19 0.01 36.50 -25.09
C GLY A 19 0.02 35.00 -25.35
N VAL A 20 0.37 34.58 -26.57
CA VAL A 20 0.47 33.15 -26.92
C VAL A 20 1.59 32.47 -26.14
N ILE A 21 2.77 33.10 -26.05
CA ILE A 21 3.90 32.53 -25.30
C ILE A 21 3.55 32.37 -23.81
N LEU A 22 2.94 33.40 -23.20
CA LEU A 22 2.55 33.36 -21.79
C LEU A 22 1.44 32.33 -21.52
N MET A 23 0.47 32.21 -22.41
CA MET A 23 -0.60 31.21 -22.31
C MET A 23 -0.04 29.79 -22.39
N VAL A 24 0.85 29.53 -23.35
CA VAL A 24 1.47 28.21 -23.53
C VAL A 24 2.41 27.88 -22.38
N ALA A 25 3.21 28.85 -21.90
CA ALA A 25 4.15 28.60 -20.82
C ALA A 25 3.46 28.14 -19.52
N ILE A 26 2.39 28.83 -19.12
CA ILE A 26 1.66 28.49 -17.89
C ILE A 26 0.95 27.13 -18.03
N THR A 27 0.32 26.86 -19.17
CA THR A 27 -0.37 25.57 -19.38
C THR A 27 0.59 24.39 -19.39
N VAL A 28 1.79 24.54 -19.97
CA VAL A 28 2.83 23.50 -19.95
C VAL A 28 3.31 23.23 -18.53
N ILE A 29 3.54 24.28 -17.72
CA ILE A 29 3.94 24.12 -16.31
C ILE A 29 2.83 23.41 -15.52
N LEU A 30 1.58 23.86 -15.63
CA LEU A 30 0.47 23.27 -14.91
C LEU A 30 0.24 21.80 -15.32
N ALA A 31 0.34 21.49 -16.61
CA ALA A 31 0.22 20.13 -17.11
C ALA A 31 1.33 19.21 -16.57
N ALA A 32 2.59 19.67 -16.58
CA ALA A 32 3.72 18.91 -16.06
C ALA A 32 3.59 18.64 -14.56
N VAL A 33 3.23 19.67 -13.80
CA VAL A 33 3.05 19.58 -12.34
C VAL A 33 1.93 18.61 -11.99
N ILE A 34 0.75 18.76 -12.59
CA ILE A 34 -0.39 17.86 -12.34
C ILE A 34 -0.04 16.43 -12.78
N GLY A 35 0.69 16.25 -13.88
CA GLY A 35 1.15 14.93 -14.33
C GLY A 35 1.98 14.20 -13.25
N THR A 36 2.91 14.90 -12.60
CA THR A 36 3.70 14.33 -11.50
C THR A 36 2.87 14.06 -10.24
N PHE A 37 1.90 14.92 -9.91
CA PHE A 37 1.00 14.70 -8.77
C PHE A 37 0.05 13.53 -8.99
N VAL A 38 -0.48 13.36 -10.20
CA VAL A 38 -1.37 12.25 -10.55
C VAL A 38 -0.60 10.93 -10.56
N LEU A 39 0.60 10.92 -11.12
CA LEU A 39 1.45 9.71 -11.12
C LEU A 39 1.86 9.32 -9.69
N GLY A 40 2.26 10.29 -8.86
CA GLY A 40 2.59 10.04 -7.45
C GLY A 40 1.40 9.59 -6.59
N LEU A 41 0.18 9.98 -6.95
CA LEU A 41 -1.03 9.47 -6.28
C LEU A 41 -1.38 8.04 -6.71
N GLY A 42 -1.02 7.63 -7.93
CA GLY A 42 -1.18 6.25 -8.39
C GLY A 42 -0.39 5.25 -7.55
N ASP A 43 0.85 5.62 -7.20
CA ASP A 43 1.76 4.83 -6.35
C ASP A 43 1.15 4.58 -4.95
N SER A 44 0.52 5.59 -4.36
CA SER A 44 -0.11 5.48 -3.03
C SER A 44 -1.44 4.72 -3.00
N ILE A 45 -2.03 4.40 -4.15
CA ILE A 45 -3.35 3.76 -4.24
C ILE A 45 -3.23 2.25 -4.53
N GLY A 46 -2.08 1.77 -5.02
CA GLY A 46 -1.95 0.42 -5.59
C GLY A 46 -1.32 -0.65 -4.72
N SER A 47 -0.48 -0.31 -3.76
CA SER A 47 0.54 -1.26 -3.28
C SER A 47 0.21 -1.92 -1.94
N SER A 48 -0.99 -2.48 -1.80
CA SER A 48 -1.25 -3.35 -0.65
C SER A 48 -1.43 -4.78 -1.12
N ALA A 49 -0.44 -5.62 -0.83
CA ALA A 49 -0.52 -7.06 -1.02
C ALA A 49 -1.73 -7.62 -0.26
N THR A 50 -2.65 -8.28 -0.97
CA THR A 50 -3.87 -8.85 -0.38
C THR A 50 -3.82 -10.36 -0.47
N ALA A 51 -4.10 -11.07 0.63
CA ALA A 51 -4.29 -12.51 0.62
C ALA A 51 -5.41 -12.92 1.59
N GLY A 52 -6.12 -13.99 1.25
CA GLY A 52 -7.16 -14.59 2.08
C GLY A 52 -6.56 -15.67 2.97
N ILE A 53 -6.55 -15.45 4.27
CA ILE A 53 -6.05 -16.39 5.28
C ILE A 53 -7.16 -16.76 6.26
N SER A 54 -7.19 -18.03 6.67
CA SER A 54 -8.02 -18.49 7.78
C SER A 54 -7.13 -18.93 8.93
N VAL A 55 -7.53 -18.56 10.14
CA VAL A 55 -6.79 -18.86 11.37
C VAL A 55 -7.74 -19.61 12.30
N GLU A 56 -7.35 -20.81 12.69
CA GLU A 56 -8.07 -21.65 13.62
C GLU A 56 -7.25 -21.84 14.91
N GLY A 57 -7.89 -21.83 16.08
CA GLY A 57 -7.22 -22.08 17.36
C GLY A 57 -6.56 -20.84 18.01
N GLU A 58 -7.00 -19.63 17.66
CA GLU A 58 -6.54 -18.40 18.32
C GLU A 58 -6.75 -18.45 19.83
N GLY A 59 -5.75 -18.01 20.60
CA GLY A 59 -5.77 -17.98 22.07
C GLY A 59 -5.58 -19.34 22.74
N THR A 60 -5.22 -20.38 21.99
CA THR A 60 -4.83 -21.69 22.52
C THR A 60 -3.33 -21.95 22.32
N ASP A 61 -2.84 -23.10 22.77
CA ASP A 61 -1.44 -23.57 22.63
C ASP A 61 -1.03 -23.87 21.18
N SER A 62 -2.02 -24.13 20.31
CA SER A 62 -1.79 -24.42 18.90
C SER A 62 -2.75 -23.64 18.00
N ALA A 63 -2.21 -22.84 17.10
CA ALA A 63 -3.00 -22.16 16.07
C ALA A 63 -2.61 -22.69 14.69
N THR A 64 -3.58 -22.93 13.83
CA THR A 64 -3.34 -23.33 12.43
C THR A 64 -3.71 -22.17 11.52
N VAL A 65 -2.80 -21.80 10.63
CA VAL A 65 -3.02 -20.80 9.59
C VAL A 65 -3.10 -21.51 8.26
N THR A 66 -4.17 -21.25 7.51
CA THR A 66 -4.41 -21.81 6.19
C THR A 66 -4.51 -20.69 5.16
N LEU A 67 -3.77 -20.84 4.06
CA LEU A 67 -3.82 -19.90 2.95
C LEU A 67 -4.99 -20.27 2.04
N SER A 68 -6.03 -19.45 2.04
CA SER A 68 -7.27 -19.68 1.27
C SER A 68 -7.26 -19.00 -0.10
N ASN A 69 -6.51 -17.90 -0.26
CA ASN A 69 -6.35 -17.20 -1.54
C ASN A 69 -5.06 -16.36 -1.50
N LEU A 70 -4.30 -16.30 -2.60
CA LEU A 70 -3.13 -15.43 -2.71
C LEU A 70 -3.50 -13.98 -3.10
N GLY A 71 -4.65 -13.73 -3.71
CA GLY A 71 -5.07 -12.38 -4.08
C GLY A 71 -4.06 -11.68 -5.00
N THR A 72 -3.40 -10.63 -4.48
CA THR A 72 -2.29 -9.90 -5.14
C THR A 72 -0.93 -10.17 -4.52
N ALA A 73 -0.86 -10.99 -3.46
CA ALA A 73 0.38 -11.41 -2.85
C ALA A 73 0.99 -12.59 -3.63
N GLU A 74 2.32 -12.64 -3.71
CA GLU A 74 3.09 -13.79 -4.22
C GLU A 74 3.35 -14.80 -3.10
N GLU A 75 3.57 -14.32 -1.87
CA GLU A 75 3.74 -15.17 -0.70
C GLU A 75 3.12 -14.58 0.56
N VAL A 76 2.85 -15.45 1.53
CA VAL A 76 2.38 -15.06 2.86
C VAL A 76 3.36 -15.57 3.90
N ILE A 77 3.95 -14.67 4.65
CA ILE A 77 4.89 -14.96 5.72
C ILE A 77 4.22 -14.83 7.08
N LEU A 78 4.63 -15.70 8.00
CA LEU A 78 4.21 -15.70 9.39
C LEU A 78 5.37 -15.27 10.26
N ARG A 79 5.17 -14.19 11.00
CA ARG A 79 6.18 -13.66 11.89
C ARG A 79 5.72 -13.75 13.34
N SER A 80 6.55 -14.36 14.16
CA SER A 80 6.38 -14.38 15.61
C SER A 80 7.19 -13.26 16.27
N ASN A 81 6.67 -12.73 17.37
CA ASN A 81 7.40 -11.78 18.23
C ASN A 81 8.34 -12.48 19.25
N THR A 82 8.35 -13.81 19.30
CA THR A 82 9.13 -14.59 20.27
C THR A 82 9.89 -15.70 19.56
N THR A 83 11.05 -16.09 20.08
CA THR A 83 11.85 -17.20 19.53
C THR A 83 11.31 -18.57 19.93
N ASP A 84 10.42 -18.64 20.93
CA ASP A 84 9.80 -19.88 21.45
C ASP A 84 8.53 -20.31 20.68
N THR A 85 8.48 -20.00 19.39
CA THR A 85 7.42 -20.45 18.47
C THR A 85 7.98 -21.43 17.46
N SER A 86 7.34 -22.58 17.35
CA SER A 86 7.63 -23.59 16.35
C SER A 86 6.56 -23.59 15.27
N PHE A 87 6.97 -23.66 14.02
CA PHE A 87 6.08 -23.80 12.86
C PHE A 87 6.21 -25.21 12.30
N SER A 88 5.08 -25.87 12.09
CA SER A 88 5.01 -27.22 11.54
C SER A 88 4.10 -27.26 10.32
N GLY A 89 4.57 -27.85 9.21
CA GLY A 89 3.85 -27.91 7.95
C GLY A 89 4.62 -27.22 6.82
N SER A 90 3.97 -26.29 6.13
CA SER A 90 4.60 -25.49 5.05
C SER A 90 5.68 -24.51 5.51
N GLY A 91 5.88 -24.35 6.83
CA GLY A 91 6.90 -23.49 7.42
C GLY A 91 6.35 -22.10 7.78
N GLU A 92 7.24 -21.11 7.80
CA GLU A 92 6.90 -19.69 8.04
C GLU A 92 6.36 -19.01 6.77
N THR A 93 6.60 -19.59 5.60
CA THR A 93 6.21 -19.03 4.30
C THR A 93 5.20 -19.93 3.58
N LEU A 94 4.08 -19.36 3.20
CA LEU A 94 3.00 -19.99 2.45
C LEU A 94 2.95 -19.40 1.04
N THR A 95 3.29 -20.19 0.03
CA THR A 95 3.33 -19.74 -1.39
C THR A 95 2.20 -20.31 -2.24
N ALA A 96 1.41 -21.26 -1.72
CA ALA A 96 0.37 -21.94 -2.47
C ALA A 96 -0.95 -21.99 -1.69
N VAL A 97 -2.06 -21.75 -2.40
CA VAL A 97 -3.42 -21.89 -1.84
C VAL A 97 -3.63 -23.33 -1.37
N GLY A 98 -4.12 -23.49 -0.16
CA GLY A 98 -4.34 -24.77 0.50
C GLY A 98 -3.18 -25.20 1.39
N ASN A 99 -2.02 -24.54 1.34
CA ASN A 99 -0.98 -24.78 2.33
C ASN A 99 -1.46 -24.33 3.70
N SER A 100 -1.09 -25.12 4.70
CA SER A 100 -1.33 -24.82 6.09
C SER A 100 -0.05 -24.95 6.90
N THR A 101 -0.01 -24.23 7.99
CA THR A 101 1.07 -24.31 8.96
C THR A 101 0.47 -24.17 10.35
N THR A 102 0.87 -25.09 11.23
CA THR A 102 0.48 -25.10 12.63
C THR A 102 1.59 -24.46 13.42
N ILE A 103 1.24 -23.40 14.15
CA ILE A 103 2.08 -22.72 15.11
C ILE A 103 1.81 -23.33 16.47
N THR A 104 2.87 -23.74 17.15
CA THR A 104 2.84 -24.16 18.55
C THR A 104 3.85 -23.31 19.32
N THR A 105 3.50 -22.90 20.53
CA THR A 105 4.38 -22.04 21.33
C THR A 105 4.46 -22.50 22.77
N THR A 106 5.64 -22.38 23.37
CA THR A 106 5.85 -22.71 24.79
C THR A 106 5.74 -21.47 25.69
N SER A 107 5.41 -20.30 25.12
CA SER A 107 5.25 -19.02 25.82
C SER A 107 4.26 -18.14 25.06
N ASP A 108 3.58 -17.20 25.73
CA ASP A 108 2.60 -16.34 25.05
C ASP A 108 3.23 -15.57 23.89
N ALA A 109 2.75 -15.84 22.67
CA ALA A 109 3.29 -15.30 21.44
C ALA A 109 2.21 -14.57 20.63
N THR A 110 2.59 -13.51 19.94
CA THR A 110 1.74 -12.86 18.94
C THR A 110 2.28 -13.18 17.56
N ILE A 111 1.44 -13.79 16.73
CA ILE A 111 1.75 -14.15 15.35
C ILE A 111 1.14 -13.10 14.44
N SER A 112 1.96 -12.55 13.55
CA SER A 112 1.56 -11.62 12.51
C SER A 112 1.62 -12.34 11.17
N VAL A 113 0.53 -12.31 10.44
CA VAL A 113 0.44 -12.83 9.08
C VAL A 113 0.60 -11.65 8.13
N VAL A 114 1.61 -11.72 7.27
CA VAL A 114 2.02 -10.65 6.36
C VAL A 114 1.99 -11.21 4.95
N ALA A 115 1.34 -10.51 4.03
CA ALA A 115 1.41 -10.79 2.60
C ALA A 115 2.53 -9.98 1.97
N VAL A 116 3.23 -10.58 1.01
CA VAL A 116 4.29 -9.95 0.22
C VAL A 116 3.90 -10.06 -1.25
N ASP A 117 3.93 -8.94 -1.98
CA ASP A 117 3.65 -8.92 -3.43
C ASP A 117 4.92 -9.05 -4.29
N GLU A 118 4.75 -8.95 -5.61
CA GLU A 118 5.85 -9.03 -6.59
C GLU A 118 6.87 -7.87 -6.46
N GLU A 119 6.52 -6.77 -5.80
CA GLU A 119 7.38 -5.60 -5.57
C GLU A 119 8.06 -5.64 -4.20
N GLU A 120 7.97 -6.77 -3.49
CA GLU A 120 8.47 -6.98 -2.12
C GLU A 120 7.79 -6.09 -1.07
N GLU A 121 6.58 -5.57 -1.35
CA GLU A 121 5.84 -4.79 -0.37
C GLU A 121 5.13 -5.67 0.66
N GLU A 122 5.42 -5.42 1.93
CA GLU A 122 4.84 -6.14 3.06
C GLU A 122 3.52 -5.49 3.52
N THR A 123 2.42 -6.24 3.43
CA THR A 123 1.13 -5.84 4.01
C THR A 123 0.74 -6.76 5.16
N LEU A 124 0.53 -6.20 6.35
CA LEU A 124 0.03 -6.95 7.50
C LEU A 124 -1.45 -7.26 7.31
N LEU A 125 -1.78 -8.54 7.17
CA LEU A 125 -3.15 -9.02 6.97
C LEU A 125 -3.89 -9.17 8.29
N ARG A 126 -3.23 -9.77 9.28
CA ARG A 126 -3.81 -10.06 10.58
C ARG A 126 -2.74 -10.34 11.61
N SER A 127 -2.99 -9.99 12.86
CA SER A 127 -2.22 -10.48 14.01
C SER A 127 -3.13 -11.19 15.00
N PHE A 128 -2.67 -12.29 15.58
CA PHE A 128 -3.40 -13.04 16.60
C PHE A 128 -2.46 -13.55 17.70
N LYS A 129 -3.03 -13.89 18.85
CA LYS A 129 -2.28 -14.41 19.99
C LYS A 129 -2.40 -15.93 20.08
N VAL A 130 -1.31 -16.56 20.45
CA VAL A 130 -1.20 -17.98 20.80
C VAL A 130 -0.69 -18.01 22.24
N THR A 131 -1.39 -18.75 23.09
CA THR A 131 -1.15 -18.77 24.54
C THR A 131 -0.51 -20.09 24.89
N ALA A 132 0.53 -20.10 25.73
CA ALA A 132 1.16 -21.35 26.15
C ALA A 132 0.15 -22.29 26.89
N PRO A 133 0.42 -23.62 26.95
CA PRO A 133 -0.47 -24.58 27.60
C PRO A 133 -0.42 -24.47 29.14
#